data_AF-A0A1V2PGU2-F1
#
_entry.id   AF-A0A1V2PGU2-F1
#
_cell.length_a   1.000
_cell.length_b   1.000
_cell.length_c   1.000
_cell.angle_alpha   90.00
_cell.angle_beta   90.00
_cell.angle_gamma   90.00
#
_symmetry.space_group_name_H-M   'P 1'
#
loop_
_entity.id
_entity.type
_entity.pdbx_description
1 polymer ?
#
loop_
_entity_poly.entity_id
_entity_poly.type
_entity_poly.pdbx_seq_one_letter_code
_entity_poly.pdbx_strand_id
1 'polypeptide(L)'
;MRVVQVLSACALVTLTACGQQADPAQSTPPAGQSDRIELAKKYAPLVVLGKDEKHRPIDATTFIANSELRWNRDGGCKDDEVDKHPTPQSLTDPNRYHRRESAGLGESIPPCEQSGREFNTTDPTRPYDNAELGANGYFLDANNDLHDKGTNTAPSYVQYVDGTDAHKGKTGYVYWFFFPWNQWTNPLGGLGGNHEGDWERVTVIVDDAKGPEAIVYTYHGHECRRPLTEVDVTEGRLTVYSAVGTHASYPVGDVKYKNKELPPGLKDWGKLEDSTSKTGEKWQIWNTLREVEREPWWGYAGGWGEVGGSAATNQVPIPSVRTDLEKRQTGPAGPSKHKNEQIRTEAFTDHTCQAPESGESTPTTESSGPTQPTTPVTVPNTKEGAIQRYEQALHAIGNEDTATLCEIAAPAMKTVPMPCDKAFQAMFRMIPAAKRKALQTATVDPAKVQVKSGQVTIPAAAIKAGVPFAERELGIQTLAYMNDNWFIIDT
;
A
#
# COMPACT_ATOMS: atom_id res chain seq x y z
N MET A 1 14.65 -54.57 64.24
CA MET A 1 13.70 -53.44 64.22
C MET A 1 14.45 -52.17 63.90
N ARG A 2 14.26 -51.60 62.71
CA ARG A 2 14.29 -50.15 62.45
C ARG A 2 13.68 -49.94 61.07
N VAL A 3 12.53 -49.28 61.07
CA VAL A 3 11.64 -49.02 59.94
C VAL A 3 12.13 -47.75 59.23
N VAL A 4 12.06 -47.82 57.90
CA VAL A 4 12.31 -46.74 56.94
C VAL A 4 11.20 -45.69 57.03
N GLN A 5 11.55 -44.40 57.04
CA GLN A 5 10.62 -43.35 56.64
C GLN A 5 11.29 -42.37 55.66
N VAL A 6 10.57 -42.20 54.56
CA VAL A 6 10.83 -41.39 53.37
C VAL A 6 10.39 -39.95 53.67
N LEU A 7 11.21 -38.96 53.30
CA LEU A 7 10.77 -37.56 53.18
C LEU A 7 11.05 -37.10 51.75
N SER A 8 9.95 -36.79 51.05
CA SER A 8 9.94 -36.27 49.68
C SER A 8 10.33 -34.79 49.65
N ALA A 9 11.23 -34.43 48.75
CA ALA A 9 11.58 -33.05 48.44
C ALA A 9 10.79 -32.58 47.20
N CYS A 10 9.91 -31.60 47.38
CA CYS A 10 9.34 -30.81 46.28
C CYS A 10 10.31 -29.68 45.95
N ALA A 11 10.95 -29.75 44.78
CA ALA A 11 11.65 -28.61 44.19
C ALA A 11 10.71 -27.92 43.20
N LEU A 12 10.22 -26.73 43.56
CA LEU A 12 9.56 -25.82 42.62
C LEU A 12 10.62 -25.26 41.66
N VAL A 13 10.49 -25.57 40.38
CA VAL A 13 11.24 -24.91 39.29
C VAL A 13 10.35 -23.79 38.75
N THR A 14 10.66 -22.55 39.09
CA THR A 14 10.03 -21.37 38.46
C THR A 14 10.76 -21.05 37.16
N LEU A 15 10.25 -21.55 36.04
CA LEU A 15 10.64 -21.11 34.70
C LEU A 15 10.02 -19.74 34.44
N THR A 16 10.83 -18.71 34.48
CA THR A 16 10.52 -17.38 33.95
C THR A 16 10.68 -17.44 32.43
N ALA A 17 9.57 -17.62 31.72
CA ALA A 17 9.54 -17.51 30.27
C ALA A 17 9.61 -16.02 29.88
N CYS A 18 10.79 -15.55 29.50
CA CYS A 18 10.90 -14.34 28.68
C CYS A 18 10.25 -14.64 27.33
N GLY A 19 9.13 -14.00 27.04
CA GLY A 19 8.50 -14.04 25.73
C GLY A 19 9.42 -13.40 24.70
N GLN A 20 10.14 -14.23 23.94
CA GLN A 20 10.60 -13.84 22.62
C GLN A 20 9.36 -13.84 21.72
N GLN A 21 8.96 -12.65 21.27
CA GLN A 21 8.15 -12.49 20.08
C GLN A 21 8.87 -13.24 18.96
N ALA A 22 8.26 -14.34 18.49
CA ALA A 22 8.77 -15.05 17.35
C ALA A 22 8.70 -14.10 16.14
N ASP A 23 9.83 -13.93 15.45
CA ASP A 23 9.79 -13.41 14.08
C ASP A 23 8.75 -14.22 13.30
N PRO A 24 7.96 -13.61 12.39
CA PRO A 24 6.98 -14.34 11.61
C PRO A 24 7.71 -15.41 10.79
N ALA A 25 7.68 -16.65 11.29
CA ALA A 25 8.33 -17.77 10.67
C ALA A 25 7.67 -18.01 9.32
N GLN A 26 8.47 -17.93 8.25
CA GLN A 26 8.02 -18.30 6.91
C GLN A 26 7.49 -19.73 6.93
N SER A 27 6.30 -19.95 6.37
CA SER A 27 5.70 -21.28 6.31
C SER A 27 6.54 -22.18 5.40
N THR A 28 6.64 -23.48 5.69
CA THR A 28 7.28 -24.44 4.79
C THR A 28 6.44 -24.57 3.51
N PRO A 29 7.05 -24.63 2.31
CA PRO A 29 6.30 -24.86 1.07
C PRO A 29 5.40 -26.10 1.16
N PRO A 30 4.21 -26.10 0.54
CA PRO A 30 3.38 -27.29 0.42
C PRO A 30 4.15 -28.43 -0.25
N ALA A 31 4.02 -29.65 0.26
CA ALA A 31 4.67 -30.83 -0.31
C ALA A 31 4.19 -31.10 -1.74
N GLY A 32 5.12 -31.49 -2.64
CA GLY A 32 4.78 -32.01 -3.97
C GLY A 32 4.58 -30.96 -5.07
N GLN A 33 5.50 -30.00 -5.22
CA GLN A 33 5.58 -29.13 -6.40
C GLN A 33 5.72 -29.97 -7.69
N SER A 34 5.20 -29.47 -8.82
CA SER A 34 5.30 -30.16 -10.11
C SER A 34 6.70 -30.05 -10.72
N ASP A 35 7.01 -30.91 -11.70
CA ASP A 35 8.28 -30.82 -12.46
C ASP A 35 8.44 -29.48 -13.21
N ARG A 36 7.35 -28.73 -13.45
CA ARG A 36 7.39 -27.41 -14.08
C ARG A 36 8.06 -26.37 -13.19
N ILE A 37 8.09 -26.57 -11.87
CA ILE A 37 8.65 -25.58 -10.93
C ILE A 37 10.12 -25.30 -11.18
N GLU A 38 10.89 -26.29 -11.63
CA GLU A 38 12.32 -26.12 -11.93
C GLU A 38 12.52 -25.23 -13.16
N LEU A 39 11.62 -25.36 -14.14
CA LEU A 39 11.62 -24.48 -15.30
C LEU A 39 11.14 -23.07 -14.94
N ALA A 40 10.15 -22.94 -14.06
CA ALA A 40 9.74 -21.66 -13.51
C ALA A 40 10.88 -20.97 -12.74
N LYS A 41 11.60 -21.67 -11.86
CA LYS A 41 12.79 -21.12 -11.17
C LYS A 41 13.88 -20.69 -12.14
N LYS A 42 14.06 -21.39 -13.26
CA LYS A 42 15.00 -21.01 -14.31
C LYS A 42 14.60 -19.71 -15.01
N TYR A 43 13.31 -19.49 -15.25
CA TYR A 43 12.81 -18.31 -15.96
C TYR A 43 12.43 -17.13 -15.06
N ALA A 44 12.31 -17.36 -13.76
CA ALA A 44 12.00 -16.36 -12.76
C ALA A 44 12.95 -15.15 -12.86
N PRO A 45 12.40 -13.93 -12.98
CA PRO A 45 13.20 -12.71 -12.98
C PRO A 45 13.79 -12.42 -11.60
N LEU A 46 14.82 -11.58 -11.59
CA LEU A 46 15.22 -10.82 -10.41
C LEU A 46 14.25 -9.66 -10.23
N VAL A 47 13.65 -9.52 -9.05
CA VAL A 47 12.86 -8.34 -8.71
C VAL A 47 13.75 -7.39 -7.91
N VAL A 48 13.82 -6.13 -8.31
CA VAL A 48 14.48 -5.06 -7.56
C VAL A 48 13.37 -4.18 -6.97
N LEU A 49 13.31 -4.13 -5.64
CA LEU A 49 12.33 -3.31 -4.94
C LEU A 49 12.64 -1.82 -5.11
N GLY A 50 11.64 -0.98 -4.90
CA GLY A 50 11.81 0.47 -4.84
C GLY A 50 12.93 0.86 -3.85
N LYS A 51 13.62 1.98 -4.13
CA LYS A 51 14.61 2.49 -3.19
C LYS A 51 13.89 2.87 -1.90
N ASP A 52 14.42 2.43 -0.77
CA ASP A 52 13.86 2.71 0.56
C ASP A 52 12.46 2.09 0.80
N GLU A 53 12.08 1.06 0.05
CA GLU A 53 10.84 0.30 0.28
C GLU A 53 10.78 -0.20 1.74
N LYS A 54 9.67 0.13 2.41
CA LYS A 54 9.39 -0.23 3.80
C LYS A 54 8.50 -1.47 3.86
N HIS A 55 7.49 -1.51 3.01
CA HIS A 55 6.48 -2.56 2.92
C HIS A 55 6.98 -3.65 2.00
N ARG A 56 7.88 -4.49 2.53
CA ARG A 56 8.48 -5.62 1.80
C ARG A 56 7.46 -6.73 1.57
N PRO A 57 7.72 -7.66 0.62
CA PRO A 57 6.79 -8.76 0.37
C PRO A 57 6.72 -9.72 1.56
N ILE A 58 5.60 -10.41 1.72
CA ILE A 58 5.33 -11.36 2.82
C ILE A 58 4.70 -12.65 2.31
N ASP A 59 4.81 -13.72 3.09
CA ASP A 59 4.07 -14.96 2.85
C ASP A 59 2.56 -14.72 3.09
N ALA A 60 1.73 -15.01 2.08
CA ALA A 60 0.28 -14.91 2.16
C ALA A 60 -0.32 -15.76 3.30
N THR A 61 0.31 -16.88 3.67
CA THR A 61 -0.11 -17.67 4.83
C THR A 61 0.15 -16.93 6.15
N THR A 62 1.28 -16.23 6.25
CA THR A 62 1.58 -15.38 7.41
C THR A 62 0.60 -14.23 7.51
N PHE A 63 0.21 -13.64 6.38
CA PHE A 63 -0.82 -12.60 6.34
C PHE A 63 -2.16 -13.13 6.88
N ILE A 64 -2.67 -14.24 6.34
CA ILE A 64 -3.91 -14.88 6.83
C ILE A 64 -3.85 -15.15 8.34
N ALA A 65 -2.73 -15.70 8.83
CA ALA A 65 -2.57 -16.04 10.25
C ALA A 65 -2.57 -14.80 11.18
N ASN A 66 -2.38 -13.60 10.63
CA ASN A 66 -2.40 -12.33 11.35
C ASN A 66 -3.59 -11.44 10.93
N SER A 67 -4.61 -12.03 10.31
CA SER A 67 -5.84 -11.34 9.92
C SER A 67 -7.05 -11.89 10.63
N GLU A 68 -8.11 -11.09 10.70
CA GLU A 68 -9.47 -11.53 10.93
C GLU A 68 -10.19 -11.68 9.59
N LEU A 69 -11.03 -12.69 9.43
CA LEU A 69 -11.98 -12.77 8.32
C LEU A 69 -13.21 -11.94 8.68
N ARG A 70 -13.57 -11.02 7.80
CA ARG A 70 -14.71 -10.11 7.97
C ARG A 70 -15.61 -10.13 6.74
N TRP A 71 -16.83 -9.61 6.90
CA TRP A 71 -17.78 -9.42 5.82
C TRP A 71 -18.18 -7.94 5.77
N ASN A 72 -17.77 -7.26 4.70
CA ASN A 72 -18.12 -5.87 4.45
C ASN A 72 -19.61 -5.77 4.17
N ARG A 73 -20.27 -4.76 4.76
CA ARG A 73 -21.69 -4.49 4.51
C ARG A 73 -21.85 -3.13 3.87
N ASP A 74 -22.61 -3.09 2.77
CA ASP A 74 -22.93 -1.83 2.09
C ASP A 74 -23.79 -0.89 2.98
N GLY A 75 -23.84 0.40 2.64
CA GLY A 75 -24.88 1.31 3.12
C GLY A 75 -24.73 1.86 4.54
N GLY A 76 -23.53 1.80 5.13
CA GLY A 76 -23.26 2.34 6.47
C GLY A 76 -23.52 1.35 7.62
N CYS A 77 -23.69 0.07 7.30
CA CYS A 77 -23.68 -1.00 8.28
C CYS A 77 -22.24 -1.32 8.71
N LYS A 78 -22.02 -1.63 9.99
CA LYS A 78 -20.72 -2.08 10.49
C LYS A 78 -20.32 -3.40 9.82
N ASP A 79 -19.06 -3.70 9.57
CA ASP A 79 -18.71 -5.05 9.07
C ASP A 79 -19.00 -6.13 10.10
N ASP A 80 -19.35 -7.32 9.62
CA ASP A 80 -19.48 -8.50 10.47
C ASP A 80 -18.12 -9.15 10.68
N GLU A 81 -17.79 -9.45 11.94
CA GLU A 81 -16.67 -10.32 12.30
C GLU A 81 -17.08 -11.77 11.99
N VAL A 82 -16.33 -12.47 11.12
CA VAL A 82 -16.67 -13.82 10.68
C VAL A 82 -15.82 -14.85 11.42
N ASP A 83 -14.51 -14.65 11.45
CA ASP A 83 -13.56 -15.48 12.19
C ASP A 83 -12.35 -14.63 12.62
N LYS A 84 -11.99 -14.68 13.91
CA LYS A 84 -10.84 -13.93 14.43
C LYS A 84 -9.49 -14.56 14.06
N HIS A 85 -9.50 -15.85 13.77
CA HIS A 85 -8.29 -16.62 13.55
C HIS A 85 -8.49 -17.58 12.35
N PRO A 86 -8.78 -17.03 11.15
CA PRO A 86 -8.89 -17.84 9.96
C PRO A 86 -7.58 -18.57 9.69
N THR A 87 -7.73 -19.78 9.18
CA THR A 87 -6.63 -20.57 8.61
C THR A 87 -6.83 -20.66 7.10
N PRO A 88 -5.76 -20.84 6.30
CA PRO A 88 -5.90 -21.10 4.87
C PRO A 88 -6.95 -22.18 4.55
N GLN A 89 -6.92 -23.31 5.28
CA GLN A 89 -7.87 -24.39 5.09
C GLN A 89 -9.31 -23.96 5.34
N SER A 90 -9.55 -23.20 6.40
CA SER A 90 -10.90 -22.70 6.70
C SER A 90 -11.43 -21.73 5.64
N LEU A 91 -10.57 -20.91 5.03
CA LEU A 91 -10.96 -19.98 3.96
C LEU A 91 -11.32 -20.73 2.66
N THR A 92 -10.74 -21.91 2.45
CA THR A 92 -10.96 -22.73 1.26
C THR A 92 -12.04 -23.79 1.41
N ASP A 93 -12.61 -23.97 2.61
CA ASP A 93 -13.73 -24.91 2.83
C ASP A 93 -15.06 -24.22 2.50
N PRO A 94 -15.75 -24.61 1.40
CA PRO A 94 -16.98 -23.96 0.98
C PRO A 94 -18.14 -24.18 1.96
N ASN A 95 -18.01 -25.08 2.93
CA ASN A 95 -19.06 -25.36 3.93
C ASN A 95 -18.87 -24.57 5.23
N ARG A 96 -17.73 -23.89 5.41
CA ARG A 96 -17.30 -23.30 6.68
C ARG A 96 -17.99 -21.99 6.99
N TYR A 97 -17.94 -21.04 6.05
CA TYR A 97 -18.44 -19.68 6.23
C TYR A 97 -19.49 -19.37 5.18
N HIS A 98 -20.62 -18.86 5.65
CA HIS A 98 -21.76 -18.49 4.82
C HIS A 98 -22.27 -17.13 5.24
N ARG A 99 -22.51 -16.25 4.26
CA ARG A 99 -23.09 -14.92 4.44
C ARG A 99 -24.07 -14.65 3.32
N ARG A 100 -25.02 -13.78 3.60
CA ARG A 100 -26.03 -13.32 2.65
C ARG A 100 -25.80 -11.85 2.39
N GLU A 101 -26.16 -11.41 1.18
CA GLU A 101 -26.13 -9.99 0.84
C GLU A 101 -27.02 -9.18 1.79
N SER A 102 -26.63 -7.94 2.08
CA SER A 102 -27.50 -7.05 2.84
C SER A 102 -28.67 -6.64 1.94
N ALA A 103 -29.91 -6.67 2.45
CA ALA A 103 -31.04 -6.08 1.74
C ALA A 103 -30.75 -4.60 1.52
N GLY A 104 -30.62 -4.18 0.25
CA GLY A 104 -30.48 -2.76 -0.08
C GLY A 104 -31.65 -1.94 0.48
N LEU A 105 -31.50 -0.62 0.53
CA LEU A 105 -32.50 0.34 1.04
C LEU A 105 -33.86 0.22 0.31
N GLY A 106 -34.68 -0.74 0.70
CA GLY A 106 -36.13 -0.72 0.51
C GLY A 106 -36.76 0.10 1.63
N GLU A 107 -37.83 0.84 1.32
CA GLU A 107 -38.45 1.86 2.21
C GLU A 107 -38.96 1.36 3.58
N SER A 108 -38.78 0.08 3.97
CA SER A 108 -39.46 -0.51 5.13
C SER A 108 -38.80 -1.69 5.85
N ILE A 109 -37.49 -1.95 5.67
CA ILE A 109 -36.76 -3.04 6.38
C ILE A 109 -35.56 -2.42 7.16
N PRO A 110 -35.22 -2.88 8.39
CA PRO A 110 -34.06 -2.35 9.09
C PRO A 110 -32.78 -2.48 8.22
N PRO A 111 -31.94 -1.44 8.17
CA PRO A 111 -30.99 -1.18 7.08
C PRO A 111 -29.81 -2.17 6.95
N CYS A 112 -29.75 -3.21 7.79
CA CYS A 112 -28.65 -4.19 7.82
C CYS A 112 -29.16 -5.64 7.86
N GLU A 113 -30.44 -5.89 7.52
CA GLU A 113 -30.97 -7.25 7.45
C GLU A 113 -30.37 -7.99 6.24
N GLN A 114 -29.89 -9.21 6.48
CA GLN A 114 -29.29 -10.04 5.44
C GLN A 114 -30.40 -10.79 4.67
N SER A 115 -30.46 -10.62 3.37
CA SER A 115 -31.44 -11.25 2.48
C SER A 115 -30.76 -11.82 1.23
N GLY A 116 -31.50 -12.40 0.30
CA GLY A 116 -30.90 -12.91 -0.95
C GLY A 116 -30.16 -14.23 -0.80
N ARG A 117 -29.31 -14.53 -1.81
CA ARG A 117 -28.60 -15.82 -1.88
C ARG A 117 -27.41 -15.86 -0.92
N GLU A 118 -27.03 -17.08 -0.59
CA GLU A 118 -25.91 -17.36 0.29
C GLU A 118 -24.60 -17.44 -0.51
N PHE A 119 -23.52 -16.93 0.08
CA PHE A 119 -22.18 -16.90 -0.45
C PHE A 119 -21.19 -17.45 0.57
N ASN A 120 -20.21 -18.22 0.09
CA ASN A 120 -19.08 -18.69 0.89
C ASN A 120 -17.76 -18.03 0.46
N THR A 121 -16.69 -18.25 1.23
CA THR A 121 -15.37 -17.66 0.99
C THR A 121 -14.67 -18.13 -0.29
N THR A 122 -15.20 -19.17 -0.96
CA THR A 122 -14.70 -19.66 -2.25
C THR A 122 -15.48 -19.11 -3.45
N ASP A 123 -16.57 -18.39 -3.21
CA ASP A 123 -17.30 -17.63 -4.23
C ASP A 123 -16.63 -16.26 -4.47
N PRO A 124 -16.71 -15.69 -5.69
CA PRO A 124 -16.15 -14.39 -6.02
C PRO A 124 -16.87 -13.28 -5.24
N THR A 125 -16.35 -13.00 -4.06
CA THR A 125 -16.98 -12.19 -3.01
C THR A 125 -16.07 -11.06 -2.56
N ARG A 126 -14.96 -10.78 -3.26
CA ARG A 126 -14.19 -9.56 -3.00
C ARG A 126 -15.12 -8.34 -3.18
N PRO A 127 -15.19 -7.44 -2.17
CA PRO A 127 -15.93 -6.19 -2.29
C PRO A 127 -15.63 -5.41 -3.57
N TYR A 128 -16.67 -4.85 -4.19
CA TYR A 128 -16.65 -4.03 -5.41
C TYR A 128 -16.22 -4.73 -6.72
N ASP A 129 -16.01 -6.05 -6.70
CA ASP A 129 -15.69 -6.84 -7.91
C ASP A 129 -16.90 -7.57 -8.51
N ASN A 130 -17.99 -7.66 -7.77
CA ASN A 130 -19.19 -8.36 -8.20
C ASN A 130 -20.37 -7.40 -8.21
N ALA A 131 -21.01 -7.24 -9.38
CA ALA A 131 -22.17 -6.37 -9.53
C ALA A 131 -23.38 -6.80 -8.69
N GLU A 132 -23.50 -8.10 -8.37
CA GLU A 132 -24.53 -8.62 -7.48
C GLU A 132 -24.31 -8.15 -6.04
N LEU A 133 -23.07 -8.25 -5.55
CA LEU A 133 -22.75 -7.92 -4.16
C LEU A 133 -22.51 -6.43 -3.92
N GLY A 134 -22.13 -5.68 -4.95
CA GLY A 134 -21.70 -4.29 -4.81
C GLY A 134 -20.51 -4.20 -3.85
N ALA A 135 -20.67 -3.44 -2.77
CA ALA A 135 -19.66 -3.34 -1.70
C ALA A 135 -19.64 -4.57 -0.78
N ASN A 136 -20.69 -5.40 -0.72
CA ASN A 136 -20.71 -6.53 0.20
C ASN A 136 -19.66 -7.57 -0.17
N GLY A 137 -19.12 -8.28 0.82
CA GLY A 137 -18.14 -9.32 0.52
C GLY A 137 -17.22 -9.72 1.65
N TYR A 138 -16.56 -10.87 1.51
CA TYR A 138 -15.54 -11.31 2.45
C TYR A 138 -14.24 -10.54 2.22
N PHE A 139 -13.54 -10.22 3.30
CA PHE A 139 -12.19 -9.68 3.26
C PHE A 139 -11.37 -10.09 4.49
N LEU A 140 -10.05 -10.00 4.37
CA LEU A 140 -9.10 -10.20 5.46
C LEU A 140 -8.69 -8.84 6.03
N ASP A 141 -8.79 -8.67 7.34
CA ASP A 141 -8.40 -7.46 8.09
C ASP A 141 -7.18 -7.80 8.95
N ALA A 142 -5.98 -7.47 8.48
CA ALA A 142 -4.73 -7.79 9.13
C ALA A 142 -4.41 -6.84 10.29
N ASN A 143 -3.59 -7.33 11.22
CA ASN A 143 -3.00 -6.46 12.21
C ASN A 143 -2.05 -5.47 11.50
N ASN A 144 -2.28 -4.16 11.67
CA ASN A 144 -1.42 -3.07 11.18
C ASN A 144 0.07 -3.24 11.51
N ASP A 145 0.42 -3.96 12.59
CA ASP A 145 1.82 -4.29 12.91
C ASP A 145 2.52 -5.09 11.80
N LEU A 146 1.77 -5.71 10.88
CA LEU A 146 2.26 -6.53 9.78
C LEU A 146 2.79 -5.70 8.60
N HIS A 147 2.38 -4.43 8.47
CA HIS A 147 2.67 -3.59 7.29
C HIS A 147 4.16 -3.49 6.95
N ASP A 148 5.03 -3.57 7.97
CA ASP A 148 6.49 -3.44 7.80
C ASP A 148 7.24 -4.75 8.09
N LYS A 149 6.55 -5.90 8.12
CA LYS A 149 7.13 -7.20 8.53
C LYS A 149 7.55 -8.11 7.39
N GLY A 150 7.38 -7.67 6.15
CA GLY A 150 7.85 -8.40 4.98
C GLY A 150 9.39 -8.45 4.86
N THR A 151 9.88 -9.29 3.95
CA THR A 151 11.31 -9.44 3.65
C THR A 151 11.53 -9.76 2.17
N ASN A 152 12.69 -9.44 1.60
CA ASN A 152 13.09 -9.91 0.27
C ASN A 152 13.43 -11.42 0.18
N THR A 153 13.10 -12.19 1.21
CA THR A 153 13.17 -13.66 1.19
C THR A 153 11.78 -14.28 1.26
N ALA A 154 10.73 -13.46 1.27
CA ALA A 154 9.36 -13.95 1.24
C ALA A 154 9.11 -14.83 0.00
N PRO A 155 8.15 -15.76 0.09
CA PRO A 155 7.74 -16.56 -1.05
C PRO A 155 7.19 -15.67 -2.17
N SER A 156 7.50 -16.06 -3.40
CA SER A 156 6.74 -15.66 -4.58
C SER A 156 5.97 -16.86 -5.10
N TYR A 157 4.90 -16.62 -5.86
CA TYR A 157 4.05 -17.70 -6.36
C TYR A 157 4.04 -17.74 -7.88
N VAL A 158 4.00 -18.93 -8.49
CA VAL A 158 3.87 -19.08 -9.94
C VAL A 158 2.53 -19.72 -10.30
N GLN A 159 1.88 -19.14 -11.29
CA GLN A 159 0.74 -19.70 -12.01
C GLN A 159 1.12 -19.91 -13.47
N TYR A 160 0.63 -21.00 -14.06
CA TYR A 160 0.87 -21.28 -15.47
C TYR A 160 -0.41 -21.06 -16.26
N VAL A 161 -0.32 -20.29 -17.35
CA VAL A 161 -1.43 -20.10 -18.29
C VAL A 161 -0.98 -20.45 -19.69
N ASP A 162 -1.62 -21.45 -20.29
CA ASP A 162 -1.29 -21.86 -21.65
C ASP A 162 -1.97 -20.95 -22.67
N GLY A 163 -1.21 -20.57 -23.70
CA GLY A 163 -1.68 -19.71 -24.78
C GLY A 163 -2.65 -20.45 -25.70
N THR A 164 -3.67 -19.73 -26.14
CA THR A 164 -4.64 -20.20 -27.14
C THR A 164 -4.44 -19.46 -28.47
N ASP A 165 -5.04 -19.98 -29.53
CA ASP A 165 -5.09 -19.33 -30.85
C ASP A 165 -3.71 -18.88 -31.35
N ALA A 166 -3.50 -17.56 -31.49
CA ALA A 166 -2.24 -16.97 -31.97
C ALA A 166 -1.04 -17.24 -31.04
N HIS A 167 -1.29 -17.61 -29.77
CA HIS A 167 -0.27 -17.92 -28.78
C HIS A 167 -0.17 -19.42 -28.47
N LYS A 168 -0.80 -20.28 -29.27
CA LYS A 168 -0.71 -21.74 -29.11
C LYS A 168 0.75 -22.22 -29.13
N GLY A 169 1.11 -23.08 -28.18
CA GLY A 169 2.49 -23.56 -27.99
C GLY A 169 3.37 -22.59 -27.18
N LYS A 170 2.74 -21.65 -26.47
CA LYS A 170 3.37 -20.79 -25.48
C LYS A 170 2.72 -20.98 -24.12
N THR A 171 3.50 -20.84 -23.07
CA THR A 171 3.02 -20.76 -21.68
C THR A 171 3.44 -19.42 -21.08
N GLY A 172 2.49 -18.73 -20.45
CA GLY A 172 2.76 -17.63 -19.54
C GLY A 172 3.09 -18.16 -18.14
N TYR A 173 4.28 -17.87 -17.64
CA TYR A 173 4.71 -18.12 -16.27
C TYR A 173 4.43 -16.84 -15.48
N VAL A 174 3.28 -16.78 -14.81
CA VAL A 174 2.80 -15.62 -14.06
C VAL A 174 3.35 -15.69 -12.65
N TYR A 175 4.31 -14.82 -12.34
CA TYR A 175 4.92 -14.68 -11.02
C TYR A 175 4.15 -13.63 -10.23
N TRP A 176 3.59 -14.06 -9.11
CA TRP A 176 2.82 -13.26 -8.18
C TRP A 176 3.65 -12.89 -6.94
N PHE A 177 3.47 -11.65 -6.51
CA PHE A 177 4.10 -11.04 -5.36
C PHE A 177 3.02 -10.55 -4.41
N PHE A 178 3.22 -10.75 -3.11
CA PHE A 178 2.27 -10.29 -2.11
C PHE A 178 2.94 -9.35 -1.13
N PHE A 179 2.40 -8.14 -1.01
CA PHE A 179 2.83 -7.14 -0.05
C PHE A 179 1.72 -6.94 0.99
N PRO A 180 2.06 -6.79 2.28
CA PRO A 180 1.06 -6.65 3.34
C PRO A 180 0.36 -5.28 3.28
N TRP A 181 1.01 -4.27 2.72
CA TRP A 181 0.52 -2.90 2.69
C TRP A 181 1.02 -2.17 1.46
N ASN A 182 0.13 -1.44 0.81
CA ASN A 182 0.41 -0.50 -0.27
C ASN A 182 0.33 0.93 0.27
N GLN A 183 1.44 1.66 0.22
CA GLN A 183 1.50 3.05 0.64
C GLN A 183 1.62 4.00 -0.57
N TRP A 184 0.48 4.32 -1.17
CA TRP A 184 0.40 5.39 -2.14
C TRP A 184 0.42 6.78 -1.49
N THR A 185 1.55 7.47 -1.61
CA THR A 185 1.69 8.84 -1.10
C THR A 185 1.27 9.83 -2.20
N ASN A 186 0.02 10.33 -2.14
CA ASN A 186 -0.47 11.41 -2.99
C ASN A 186 -0.48 12.76 -2.22
N PRO A 187 -0.59 13.93 -2.89
CA PRO A 187 -0.43 15.25 -2.26
C PRO A 187 -1.57 15.64 -1.29
N LEU A 188 -2.48 14.73 -0.96
CA LEU A 188 -3.53 14.90 0.05
C LEU A 188 -3.46 13.83 1.15
N GLY A 189 -2.26 13.33 1.46
CA GLY A 189 -2.06 12.42 2.59
C GLY A 189 -2.54 10.98 2.36
N GLY A 190 -2.51 10.49 1.11
CA GLY A 190 -2.83 9.09 0.78
C GLY A 190 -4.31 8.79 0.55
N LEU A 191 -5.14 9.81 0.30
CA LEU A 191 -6.56 9.62 -0.01
C LEU A 191 -6.73 8.83 -1.32
N GLY A 192 -7.21 7.59 -1.21
CA GLY A 192 -7.74 6.82 -2.35
C GLY A 192 -6.84 5.76 -2.98
N GLY A 193 -5.76 5.33 -2.32
CA GLY A 193 -4.95 4.22 -2.82
C GLY A 193 -3.97 3.60 -1.84
N ASN A 194 -3.96 4.03 -0.57
CA ASN A 194 -3.43 3.16 0.46
C ASN A 194 -4.39 2.00 0.68
N HIS A 195 -3.85 0.79 0.76
CA HIS A 195 -4.64 -0.40 1.04
C HIS A 195 -3.79 -1.47 1.71
N GLU A 196 -4.43 -2.24 2.58
CA GLU A 196 -3.86 -3.48 3.07
C GLU A 196 -3.98 -4.56 1.98
N GLY A 197 -3.02 -5.48 1.94
CA GLY A 197 -2.97 -6.57 0.96
C GLY A 197 -2.75 -6.05 -0.46
N ASP A 198 -1.64 -6.46 -1.07
CA ASP A 198 -1.32 -6.01 -2.41
C ASP A 198 -0.70 -7.12 -3.24
N TRP A 199 -1.44 -7.54 -4.26
CA TRP A 199 -1.06 -8.58 -5.19
C TRP A 199 -0.56 -7.96 -6.48
N GLU A 200 0.74 -8.12 -6.70
CA GLU A 200 1.43 -7.69 -7.91
C GLU A 200 1.87 -8.88 -8.73
N ARG A 201 2.16 -8.66 -10.02
CA ARG A 201 2.65 -9.74 -10.88
C ARG A 201 3.43 -9.29 -12.10
N VAL A 202 4.19 -10.24 -12.62
CA VAL A 202 4.78 -10.22 -13.96
C VAL A 202 4.63 -11.57 -14.64
N THR A 203 4.56 -11.58 -15.95
CA THR A 203 4.49 -12.82 -16.74
C THR A 203 5.71 -12.96 -17.63
N VAL A 204 6.41 -14.09 -17.54
CA VAL A 204 7.40 -14.46 -18.57
C VAL A 204 6.70 -15.34 -19.60
N ILE A 205 6.65 -14.89 -20.84
CA ILE A 205 6.09 -15.66 -21.96
C ILE A 205 7.19 -16.59 -22.49
N VAL A 206 6.88 -17.89 -22.52
CA VAL A 206 7.80 -18.94 -22.96
C VAL A 206 7.18 -19.67 -24.14
N ASP A 207 7.91 -19.72 -25.26
CA ASP A 207 7.62 -20.61 -26.39
C ASP A 207 8.16 -22.01 -26.03
N ASP A 208 7.32 -23.04 -26.13
CA ASP A 208 7.65 -24.39 -25.67
C ASP A 208 8.85 -24.99 -26.41
N ALA A 209 9.12 -24.53 -27.64
CA ALA A 209 10.24 -25.00 -28.46
C ALA A 209 11.50 -24.13 -28.33
N LYS A 210 11.35 -22.84 -28.01
CA LYS A 210 12.45 -21.86 -28.07
C LYS A 210 12.88 -21.29 -26.71
N GLY A 211 12.05 -21.44 -25.68
CA GLY A 211 12.26 -20.82 -24.39
C GLY A 211 11.64 -19.41 -24.27
N PRO A 212 12.09 -18.58 -23.32
CA PRO A 212 11.45 -17.31 -23.01
C PRO A 212 11.62 -16.30 -24.16
N GLU A 213 10.56 -15.52 -24.46
CA GLU A 213 10.55 -14.56 -25.57
C GLU A 213 10.17 -13.12 -25.17
N ALA A 214 9.44 -12.94 -24.07
CA ALA A 214 9.01 -11.64 -23.61
C ALA A 214 8.67 -11.64 -22.11
N ILE A 215 8.60 -10.43 -21.53
CA ILE A 215 7.99 -10.19 -20.23
C ILE A 215 6.77 -9.29 -20.42
N VAL A 216 5.69 -9.62 -19.73
CA VAL A 216 4.54 -8.75 -19.50
C VAL A 216 4.60 -8.22 -18.07
N TYR A 217 4.54 -6.91 -17.93
CA TYR A 217 4.53 -6.17 -16.68
C TYR A 217 3.10 -5.75 -16.36
N THR A 218 2.66 -5.91 -15.11
CA THR A 218 1.36 -5.45 -14.64
C THR A 218 1.54 -4.26 -13.70
N TYR A 219 0.69 -3.23 -13.86
CA TYR A 219 0.66 -2.04 -13.02
C TYR A 219 -0.74 -1.45 -13.00
N HIS A 220 -1.29 -1.17 -11.82
CA HIS A 220 -2.56 -0.43 -11.65
C HIS A 220 -3.74 -0.94 -12.50
N GLY A 221 -3.85 -2.26 -12.72
CA GLY A 221 -4.90 -2.84 -13.57
C GLY A 221 -4.63 -2.78 -15.07
N HIS A 222 -3.40 -2.45 -15.48
CA HIS A 222 -2.92 -2.53 -16.85
C HIS A 222 -1.78 -3.51 -16.99
N GLU A 223 -1.51 -3.86 -18.23
CA GLU A 223 -0.43 -4.72 -18.62
C GLU A 223 0.29 -4.20 -19.86
N CYS A 224 1.59 -4.45 -19.93
CA CYS A 224 2.39 -4.12 -21.09
C CYS A 224 3.52 -5.10 -21.32
N ARG A 225 3.92 -5.27 -22.57
CA ARG A 225 4.88 -6.27 -23.04
C ARG A 225 6.20 -5.63 -23.46
N ARG A 226 7.31 -6.31 -23.14
CA ARG A 226 8.65 -6.08 -23.71
C ARG A 226 9.24 -7.38 -24.26
N PRO A 227 9.81 -7.38 -25.48
CA PRO A 227 10.62 -8.50 -25.94
C PRO A 227 11.87 -8.63 -25.05
N LEU A 228 12.42 -9.84 -24.90
CA LEU A 228 13.59 -10.06 -24.03
C LEU A 228 14.80 -9.19 -24.39
N THR A 229 14.94 -8.81 -25.66
CA THR A 229 16.03 -7.94 -26.15
C THR A 229 15.98 -6.53 -25.56
N GLU A 230 14.86 -6.13 -24.97
CA GLU A 230 14.64 -4.81 -24.36
C GLU A 230 14.48 -4.88 -22.83
N VAL A 231 14.69 -6.07 -22.23
CA VAL A 231 14.58 -6.27 -20.78
C VAL A 231 15.97 -6.19 -20.16
N ASP A 232 16.10 -5.43 -19.08
CA ASP A 232 17.35 -5.33 -18.32
C ASP A 232 17.78 -6.71 -17.79
N VAL A 233 19.07 -7.01 -17.88
CA VAL A 233 19.66 -8.25 -17.35
C VAL A 233 20.66 -7.93 -16.25
N THR A 234 20.40 -8.44 -15.06
CA THR A 234 21.26 -8.30 -13.88
C THR A 234 21.68 -9.68 -13.42
N GLU A 235 22.98 -9.93 -13.28
CA GLU A 235 23.51 -11.22 -12.80
C GLU A 235 23.00 -12.42 -13.63
N GLY A 236 22.82 -12.22 -14.95
CA GLY A 236 22.33 -13.25 -15.86
C GLY A 236 20.82 -13.54 -15.74
N ARG A 237 20.07 -12.72 -15.00
CA ARG A 237 18.62 -12.82 -14.83
C ARG A 237 17.91 -11.61 -15.43
N LEU A 238 16.76 -11.87 -16.06
CA LEU A 238 15.84 -10.80 -16.46
C LEU A 238 15.46 -9.99 -15.22
N THR A 239 15.41 -8.67 -15.33
CA THR A 239 15.21 -7.78 -14.18
C THR A 239 13.86 -7.09 -14.29
N VAL A 240 13.13 -7.07 -13.18
CA VAL A 240 11.87 -6.35 -12.99
C VAL A 240 12.06 -5.35 -11.87
N TYR A 241 11.53 -4.15 -12.03
CA TYR A 241 11.59 -3.11 -11.01
C TYR A 241 10.21 -2.90 -10.40
N SER A 242 10.09 -3.09 -9.10
CA SER A 242 8.87 -2.79 -8.35
C SER A 242 8.90 -1.33 -7.90
N ALA A 243 7.81 -0.61 -8.11
CA ALA A 243 7.68 0.77 -7.68
C ALA A 243 7.67 0.89 -6.15
N VAL A 244 8.28 1.95 -5.63
CA VAL A 244 8.23 2.22 -4.18
C VAL A 244 6.81 2.59 -3.74
N GLY A 245 6.33 1.93 -2.69
CA GLY A 245 5.03 2.16 -2.05
C GLY A 245 3.84 1.56 -2.79
N THR A 246 3.81 1.65 -4.13
CA THR A 246 2.72 1.14 -4.98
C THR A 246 2.93 -0.26 -5.53
N HIS A 247 4.16 -0.77 -5.43
CA HIS A 247 4.63 -2.10 -5.84
C HIS A 247 4.50 -2.50 -7.32
N ALA A 248 3.76 -1.74 -8.12
CA ALA A 248 3.59 -1.92 -9.55
C ALA A 248 4.89 -2.30 -10.28
N SER A 249 4.78 -3.26 -11.19
CA SER A 249 5.94 -3.86 -11.86
C SER A 249 6.29 -3.13 -13.16
N TYR A 250 7.57 -2.81 -13.35
CA TYR A 250 8.05 -2.00 -14.46
C TYR A 250 9.34 -2.52 -15.11
N PRO A 251 9.53 -2.24 -16.42
CA PRO A 251 10.70 -2.69 -17.18
C PRO A 251 11.97 -1.89 -16.95
N VAL A 252 11.88 -0.65 -16.43
CA VAL A 252 13.04 0.24 -16.29
C VAL A 252 13.14 0.73 -14.85
N GLY A 253 14.36 0.69 -14.31
CA GLY A 253 14.73 1.23 -13.00
C GLY A 253 15.31 2.64 -13.08
N ASP A 254 15.32 3.35 -11.95
CA ASP A 254 15.77 4.75 -11.82
C ASP A 254 14.95 5.75 -12.66
N VAL A 255 13.65 5.51 -12.78
CA VAL A 255 12.73 6.35 -13.57
C VAL A 255 11.42 6.60 -12.84
N LYS A 256 10.65 7.56 -13.38
CA LYS A 256 9.29 7.87 -12.96
C LYS A 256 8.28 7.55 -14.05
N TYR A 257 7.18 6.94 -13.67
CA TYR A 257 6.05 6.62 -14.54
C TYR A 257 4.82 7.43 -14.14
N LYS A 258 4.18 8.12 -15.09
CA LYS A 258 2.95 8.89 -14.83
C LYS A 258 1.73 8.15 -15.36
N ASN A 259 1.00 7.52 -14.45
CA ASN A 259 -0.22 6.79 -14.72
C ASN A 259 -1.43 7.76 -14.72
N LYS A 260 -2.28 7.66 -15.75
CA LYS A 260 -3.41 8.58 -16.01
C LYS A 260 -4.70 8.20 -15.27
N GLU A 261 -4.64 7.17 -14.45
CA GLU A 261 -5.77 6.43 -13.88
C GLU A 261 -6.35 7.07 -12.60
N LEU A 262 -6.65 8.38 -12.58
CA LEU A 262 -7.49 8.90 -11.50
C LEU A 262 -8.98 8.73 -11.82
N PRO A 263 -9.85 8.49 -10.82
CA PRO A 263 -11.30 8.37 -11.04
C PRO A 263 -11.88 9.55 -11.83
N PRO A 264 -12.91 9.34 -12.66
CA PRO A 264 -13.62 10.43 -13.32
C PRO A 264 -14.14 11.45 -12.29
N GLY A 265 -13.63 12.68 -12.34
CA GLY A 265 -13.95 13.76 -11.37
C GLY A 265 -12.77 14.17 -10.49
N LEU A 266 -11.67 13.40 -10.49
CA LEU A 266 -10.40 13.72 -9.81
C LEU A 266 -9.25 13.98 -10.80
N LYS A 267 -9.55 14.17 -12.10
CA LYS A 267 -8.55 14.36 -13.16
C LYS A 267 -7.60 15.54 -12.94
N ASP A 268 -7.98 16.49 -12.09
CA ASP A 268 -7.19 17.68 -11.76
C ASP A 268 -6.33 17.52 -10.49
N TRP A 269 -6.35 16.34 -9.83
CA TRP A 269 -5.70 16.09 -8.53
C TRP A 269 -4.30 15.47 -8.66
N GLY A 270 -3.68 15.57 -9.85
CA GLY A 270 -2.37 15.02 -10.17
C GLY A 270 -2.46 13.69 -10.93
N LYS A 271 -1.32 13.16 -11.38
CA LYS A 271 -1.25 11.82 -11.98
C LYS A 271 -0.69 10.87 -10.91
N LEU A 272 -1.08 9.59 -10.94
CA LEU A 272 -0.41 8.60 -10.11
C LEU A 272 1.03 8.49 -10.64
N GLU A 273 2.01 8.70 -9.75
CA GLU A 273 3.43 8.65 -10.11
C GLU A 273 4.10 7.50 -9.38
N ASP A 274 4.68 6.60 -10.15
CA ASP A 274 5.49 5.50 -9.63
C ASP A 274 6.95 5.78 -9.83
N SER A 275 7.77 5.49 -8.81
CA SER A 275 9.22 5.64 -8.88
C SER A 275 9.88 4.27 -8.72
N THR A 276 10.77 3.94 -9.64
CA THR A 276 11.55 2.69 -9.62
C THR A 276 13.02 2.97 -9.34
N SER A 277 13.78 1.94 -8.95
CA SER A 277 15.21 2.07 -8.62
C SER A 277 16.00 0.84 -9.06
N LYS A 278 17.22 1.05 -9.55
CA LYS A 278 18.19 -0.05 -9.80
C LYS A 278 19.02 -0.41 -8.57
N THR A 279 18.95 0.41 -7.52
CA THR A 279 19.77 0.29 -6.31
C THR A 279 18.99 -0.19 -5.09
N GLY A 280 17.71 -0.52 -5.27
CA GLY A 280 16.90 -1.10 -4.21
C GLY A 280 17.28 -2.54 -3.88
N GLU A 281 16.55 -3.10 -2.92
CA GLU A 281 16.79 -4.44 -2.42
C GLU A 281 16.49 -5.48 -3.51
N LYS A 282 17.41 -6.43 -3.71
CA LYS A 282 17.26 -7.51 -4.68
C LYS A 282 16.49 -8.66 -4.05
N TRP A 283 15.41 -9.09 -4.70
CA TRP A 283 14.61 -10.24 -4.33
C TRP A 283 14.77 -11.34 -5.38
N GLN A 284 15.48 -12.40 -4.99
CA GLN A 284 15.73 -13.58 -5.80
C GLN A 284 14.56 -14.55 -5.68
N ILE A 285 13.48 -14.27 -6.40
CA ILE A 285 12.18 -14.93 -6.22
C ILE A 285 12.24 -16.46 -6.44
N TRP A 286 13.20 -16.94 -7.24
CA TRP A 286 13.40 -18.38 -7.50
C TRP A 286 13.85 -19.18 -6.29
N ASN A 287 14.40 -18.55 -5.24
CA ASN A 287 14.88 -19.24 -4.05
C ASN A 287 13.73 -19.77 -3.18
N THR A 288 12.57 -19.13 -3.24
CA THR A 288 11.39 -19.42 -2.41
C THR A 288 10.11 -19.57 -3.23
N LEU A 289 10.24 -19.78 -4.55
CA LEU A 289 9.14 -19.90 -5.49
C LEU A 289 8.25 -21.13 -5.20
N ARG A 290 6.93 -20.92 -5.23
CA ARG A 290 5.91 -21.97 -5.00
C ARG A 290 4.82 -21.92 -6.06
N GLU A 291 4.24 -23.06 -6.42
CA GLU A 291 3.09 -23.10 -7.32
C GLU A 291 1.82 -22.64 -6.58
N VAL A 292 1.18 -21.62 -7.13
CA VAL A 292 0.06 -20.96 -6.47
C VAL A 292 -1.12 -21.91 -6.22
N GLU A 293 -1.37 -22.83 -7.15
CA GLU A 293 -2.49 -23.78 -7.06
C GLU A 293 -2.29 -24.86 -5.98
N ARG A 294 -1.08 -24.97 -5.43
CA ARG A 294 -0.74 -25.90 -4.34
C ARG A 294 -0.76 -25.24 -2.97
N GLU A 295 -0.90 -23.92 -2.92
CA GLU A 295 -0.96 -23.19 -1.67
C GLU A 295 -2.27 -23.50 -0.94
N PRO A 296 -2.25 -23.60 0.40
CA PRO A 296 -3.42 -24.03 1.16
C PRO A 296 -4.54 -22.98 1.19
N TRP A 297 -4.26 -21.76 0.74
CA TRP A 297 -5.22 -20.67 0.59
C TRP A 297 -5.77 -20.57 -0.85
N TRP A 298 -5.26 -21.38 -1.79
CA TRP A 298 -5.77 -21.42 -3.16
C TRP A 298 -7.24 -21.84 -3.17
N GLY A 299 -8.09 -20.95 -3.66
CA GLY A 299 -9.54 -21.13 -3.66
C GLY A 299 -10.28 -20.11 -2.81
N TYR A 300 -9.60 -19.38 -1.92
CA TYR A 300 -10.16 -18.16 -1.33
C TYR A 300 -10.43 -17.12 -2.43
N ALA A 301 -11.60 -16.49 -2.39
CA ALA A 301 -12.06 -15.58 -3.43
C ALA A 301 -12.67 -14.26 -2.88
N GLY A 302 -12.37 -13.96 -1.61
CA GLY A 302 -12.63 -12.65 -0.99
C GLY A 302 -11.49 -11.65 -1.22
N GLY A 303 -11.58 -10.51 -0.54
CA GLY A 303 -10.57 -9.45 -0.53
C GLY A 303 -9.36 -9.77 0.35
N TRP A 304 -8.18 -9.39 -0.12
CA TRP A 304 -6.97 -9.37 0.69
C TRP A 304 -6.79 -7.93 1.17
N GLY A 305 -6.96 -7.70 2.47
CA GLY A 305 -6.93 -6.35 3.03
C GLY A 305 -8.29 -5.79 3.42
N GLU A 306 -8.26 -4.85 4.35
CA GLU A 306 -9.42 -4.09 4.79
C GLU A 306 -10.17 -3.38 3.64
N VAL A 307 -11.45 -3.10 3.88
CA VAL A 307 -12.37 -2.55 2.86
C VAL A 307 -12.92 -1.22 3.35
N GLY A 308 -12.76 -0.17 2.54
CA GLY A 308 -13.30 1.17 2.80
C GLY A 308 -12.70 1.87 4.03
N GLY A 309 -13.23 3.04 4.39
CA GLY A 309 -12.59 4.28 3.99
C GLY A 309 -12.24 5.13 5.21
N SER A 310 -11.13 5.88 5.10
CA SER A 310 -10.77 6.89 6.09
C SER A 310 -11.93 7.86 6.34
N ALA A 311 -11.97 8.53 7.49
CA ALA A 311 -12.97 9.57 7.75
C ALA A 311 -13.06 10.62 6.62
N ALA A 312 -11.98 10.82 5.87
CA ALA A 312 -11.92 11.71 4.72
C ALA A 312 -12.61 11.14 3.45
N THR A 313 -12.51 9.83 3.18
CA THR A 313 -13.25 9.18 2.07
C THR A 313 -14.76 9.33 2.28
N ASN A 314 -15.23 9.11 3.52
CA ASN A 314 -16.64 9.25 3.90
C ASN A 314 -17.16 10.70 3.82
N GLN A 315 -16.28 11.69 3.79
CA GLN A 315 -16.63 13.11 3.64
C GLN A 315 -16.73 13.54 2.16
N VAL A 316 -16.42 12.67 1.20
CA VAL A 316 -16.56 12.97 -0.24
C VAL A 316 -18.04 13.02 -0.61
N PRO A 317 -18.56 14.20 -1.04
CA PRO A 317 -19.99 14.42 -1.24
C PRO A 317 -20.52 13.79 -2.54
N ILE A 318 -19.63 13.33 -3.42
CA ILE A 318 -19.97 12.72 -4.72
C ILE A 318 -19.96 11.19 -4.56
N PRO A 319 -21.12 10.50 -4.58
CA PRO A 319 -21.19 9.06 -4.32
C PRO A 319 -20.34 8.21 -5.26
N SER A 320 -20.33 8.51 -6.57
CA SER A 320 -19.53 7.75 -7.54
C SER A 320 -18.03 7.85 -7.27
N VAL A 321 -17.54 9.04 -6.90
CA VAL A 321 -16.13 9.24 -6.55
C VAL A 321 -15.80 8.52 -5.24
N ARG A 322 -16.72 8.52 -4.27
CA ARG A 322 -16.54 7.79 -3.01
C ARG A 322 -16.41 6.28 -3.25
N THR A 323 -17.34 5.69 -4.01
CA THR A 323 -17.30 4.26 -4.35
C THR A 323 -16.02 3.89 -5.11
N ASP A 324 -15.57 4.74 -6.04
CA ASP A 324 -14.31 4.51 -6.76
C ASP A 324 -13.09 4.57 -5.83
N LEU A 325 -13.09 5.47 -4.84
CA LEU A 325 -12.04 5.57 -3.83
C LEU A 325 -12.04 4.37 -2.89
N GLU A 326 -13.21 3.98 -2.36
CA GLU A 326 -13.36 2.80 -1.50
C GLU A 326 -12.88 1.52 -2.21
N LYS A 327 -13.25 1.35 -3.47
CA LYS A 327 -12.78 0.23 -4.31
C LYS A 327 -11.25 0.16 -4.42
N ARG A 328 -10.58 1.31 -4.48
CA ARG A 328 -9.10 1.41 -4.55
C ARG A 328 -8.41 1.26 -3.20
N GLN A 329 -9.16 1.43 -2.11
CA GLN A 329 -8.68 1.14 -0.76
C GLN A 329 -8.81 -0.34 -0.40
N THR A 330 -9.51 -1.12 -1.20
CA THR A 330 -9.48 -2.59 -1.14
C THR A 330 -8.34 -3.10 -2.01
N GLY A 331 -7.41 -3.86 -1.42
CA GLY A 331 -6.30 -4.48 -2.13
C GLY A 331 -6.72 -5.24 -3.39
N PRO A 332 -5.93 -5.25 -4.47
CA PRO A 332 -6.29 -5.92 -5.72
C PRO A 332 -6.52 -7.42 -5.48
N ALA A 333 -7.47 -7.99 -6.21
CA ALA A 333 -7.70 -9.44 -6.09
C ALA A 333 -6.49 -10.20 -6.64
N GLY A 334 -5.97 -11.10 -5.82
CA GLY A 334 -4.84 -11.95 -6.15
C GLY A 334 -5.17 -13.15 -7.04
N PRO A 335 -4.28 -14.16 -7.03
CA PRO A 335 -4.45 -15.41 -7.76
C PRO A 335 -5.78 -16.09 -7.42
N SER A 336 -6.55 -16.49 -8.43
CA SER A 336 -7.84 -17.18 -8.22
C SER A 336 -8.24 -18.03 -9.41
N LYS A 337 -8.86 -19.17 -9.14
CA LYS A 337 -9.49 -20.05 -10.15
C LYS A 337 -10.55 -19.32 -10.99
N HIS A 338 -11.16 -18.27 -10.45
CA HIS A 338 -12.20 -17.48 -11.13
C HIS A 338 -11.65 -16.47 -12.13
N LYS A 339 -10.32 -16.28 -12.17
CA LYS A 339 -9.65 -15.28 -13.01
C LYS A 339 -8.77 -15.87 -14.11
N ASN A 340 -8.78 -17.19 -14.31
CA ASN A 340 -7.86 -17.86 -15.24
C ASN A 340 -7.93 -17.32 -16.68
N GLU A 341 -9.13 -17.01 -17.19
CA GLU A 341 -9.28 -16.45 -18.54
C GLU A 341 -8.81 -14.99 -18.60
N GLN A 342 -9.15 -14.16 -17.60
CA GLN A 342 -8.64 -12.79 -17.48
C GLN A 342 -7.10 -12.79 -17.46
N ILE A 343 -6.51 -13.61 -16.59
CA ILE A 343 -5.05 -13.72 -16.43
C ILE A 343 -4.42 -14.22 -17.72
N ARG A 344 -5.05 -15.16 -18.45
CA ARG A 344 -4.56 -15.59 -19.77
C ARG A 344 -4.56 -14.44 -20.77
N THR A 345 -5.65 -13.68 -20.86
CA THR A 345 -5.72 -12.52 -21.76
C THR A 345 -4.63 -11.50 -21.45
N GLU A 346 -4.44 -11.16 -20.18
CA GLU A 346 -3.42 -10.20 -19.74
C GLU A 346 -1.99 -10.75 -19.97
N ALA A 347 -1.75 -12.03 -19.67
CA ALA A 347 -0.46 -12.71 -19.85
C ALA A 347 0.07 -12.70 -21.29
N PHE A 348 -0.83 -12.64 -22.28
CA PHE A 348 -0.50 -12.63 -23.70
C PHE A 348 -0.83 -11.30 -24.38
N THR A 349 -0.90 -10.21 -23.62
CA THR A 349 -1.06 -8.86 -24.17
C THR A 349 0.02 -8.51 -25.20
N ASP A 350 -0.34 -7.73 -26.21
CA ASP A 350 0.60 -7.09 -27.14
C ASP A 350 0.72 -5.57 -26.89
N HIS A 351 0.14 -5.07 -25.80
CA HIS A 351 0.26 -3.66 -25.41
C HIS A 351 1.73 -3.29 -25.18
N THR A 352 2.22 -2.26 -25.86
CA THR A 352 3.60 -1.80 -25.68
C THR A 352 3.73 -1.00 -24.39
N CYS A 353 4.80 -1.23 -23.63
CA CYS A 353 5.05 -0.48 -22.40
C CYS A 353 5.23 1.02 -22.65
N GLN A 354 4.61 1.83 -21.79
CA GLN A 354 4.79 3.26 -21.78
C GLN A 354 6.27 3.64 -21.62
N ALA A 355 6.67 4.74 -22.28
CA ALA A 355 7.98 5.32 -22.06
C ALA A 355 8.02 5.96 -20.65
N PRO A 356 9.12 5.78 -19.89
CA PRO A 356 9.34 6.57 -18.69
C PRO A 356 9.42 8.06 -19.06
N GLU A 357 9.18 8.96 -18.11
CA GLU A 357 9.50 10.36 -18.37
C GLU A 357 11.00 10.49 -18.63
N SER A 358 11.35 10.98 -19.82
CA SER A 358 12.71 11.43 -20.10
C SER A 358 13.04 12.52 -19.09
N GLY A 359 14.04 12.28 -18.24
CA GLY A 359 14.65 13.34 -17.46
C GLY A 359 15.17 14.39 -18.43
N GLU A 360 14.41 15.46 -18.59
CA GLU A 360 14.87 16.63 -19.32
C GLU A 360 16.03 17.19 -18.50
N SER A 361 17.23 16.96 -19.00
CA SER A 361 18.42 17.65 -18.55
C SER A 361 18.23 19.12 -18.91
N THR A 362 17.64 19.88 -18.00
CA THR A 362 17.44 21.31 -18.22
C THR A 362 18.82 21.98 -18.24
N PRO A 363 19.21 22.67 -19.34
CA PRO A 363 20.42 23.46 -19.36
C PRO A 363 20.24 24.62 -18.39
N THR A 364 21.18 24.76 -17.47
CA THR A 364 21.30 25.88 -16.55
C THR A 364 21.39 27.17 -17.38
N THR A 365 20.29 27.93 -17.45
CA THR A 365 20.31 29.28 -18.01
C THR A 365 20.09 30.24 -16.86
N GLU A 366 21.18 30.86 -16.41
CA GLU A 366 21.15 32.05 -15.57
C GLU A 366 20.25 33.10 -16.25
N SER A 367 19.24 33.60 -15.53
CA SER A 367 18.63 34.88 -15.85
C SER A 367 18.28 35.62 -14.58
N SER A 368 18.82 36.83 -14.52
CA SER A 368 18.87 37.80 -13.44
C SER A 368 17.59 38.63 -13.32
N GLY A 369 17.02 38.68 -12.10
CA GLY A 369 16.26 39.82 -11.52
C GLY A 369 14.84 40.10 -12.06
N PRO A 370 13.97 40.82 -11.31
CA PRO A 370 14.32 41.91 -10.39
C PRO A 370 13.75 41.80 -8.94
N THR A 371 14.10 42.81 -8.14
CA THR A 371 14.34 42.83 -6.69
C THR A 371 13.22 43.46 -5.82
N GLN A 372 12.95 42.82 -4.67
CA GLN A 372 12.57 43.33 -3.31
C GLN A 372 11.21 44.01 -3.02
N PRO A 373 10.77 44.16 -1.73
CA PRO A 373 11.38 43.74 -0.44
C PRO A 373 10.44 43.11 0.63
N THR A 374 10.97 42.16 1.41
CA THR A 374 10.84 42.16 2.89
C THR A 374 12.00 41.35 3.48
N THR A 375 12.69 41.91 4.46
CA THR A 375 13.84 41.32 5.14
C THR A 375 13.47 39.96 5.75
N PRO A 376 14.16 38.85 5.44
CA PRO A 376 13.94 37.60 6.17
C PRO A 376 14.49 37.79 7.58
N VAL A 377 13.62 37.63 8.57
CA VAL A 377 14.07 37.42 9.95
C VAL A 377 14.86 36.12 9.94
N THR A 378 16.19 36.19 10.07
CA THR A 378 17.04 35.02 10.22
C THR A 378 16.62 34.28 11.48
N VAL A 379 16.04 33.09 11.32
CA VAL A 379 15.67 32.24 12.45
C VAL A 379 16.92 31.42 12.83
N PRO A 380 17.34 31.40 14.11
CA PRO A 380 18.49 30.60 14.52
C PRO A 380 18.32 29.11 14.19
N ASN A 381 19.41 28.44 13.78
CA ASN A 381 19.45 26.98 13.61
C ASN A 381 19.46 26.27 14.98
N THR A 382 18.37 26.39 15.70
CA THR A 382 18.14 25.75 17.00
C THR A 382 16.77 25.10 17.04
N LYS A 383 16.57 24.20 18.00
CA LYS A 383 15.27 23.58 18.29
C LYS A 383 14.19 24.64 18.54
N GLU A 384 14.53 25.71 19.26
CA GLU A 384 13.64 26.81 19.57
C GLU A 384 13.29 27.62 18.31
N GLY A 385 14.25 27.79 17.39
CA GLY A 385 14.02 28.41 16.09
C GLY A 385 13.04 27.59 15.23
N ALA A 386 13.19 26.26 15.19
CA ALA A 386 12.26 25.38 14.49
C ALA A 386 10.85 25.43 15.09
N ILE A 387 10.74 25.45 16.43
CA ILE A 387 9.47 25.58 17.13
C ILE A 387 8.78 26.91 16.77
N GLN A 388 9.50 28.03 16.87
CA GLN A 388 8.95 29.35 16.52
C GLN A 388 8.46 29.39 15.07
N ARG A 389 9.22 28.79 14.15
CA ARG A 389 8.84 28.73 12.75
C ARG A 389 7.61 27.87 12.50
N TYR A 390 7.48 26.75 13.21
CA TYR A 390 6.28 25.92 13.12
C TYR A 390 5.06 26.60 13.78
N GLU A 391 5.22 27.33 14.89
CA GLU A 391 4.15 28.15 15.46
C GLU A 391 3.66 29.23 14.49
N GLN A 392 4.57 29.86 13.72
CA GLN A 392 4.20 30.77 12.62
C GLN A 392 3.33 30.07 11.57
N ALA A 393 3.66 28.82 11.21
CA ALA A 393 2.82 28.04 10.29
C ALA A 393 1.45 27.75 10.89
N LEU A 394 1.36 27.33 12.16
CA LEU A 394 0.09 27.11 12.85
C LEU A 394 -0.78 28.38 12.87
N HIS A 395 -0.19 29.52 13.21
CA HIS A 395 -0.90 30.80 13.22
C HIS A 395 -1.35 31.21 11.82
N ALA A 396 -0.53 30.97 10.80
CA ALA A 396 -0.90 31.22 9.41
C ALA A 396 -2.06 30.33 8.96
N ILE A 397 -2.16 29.07 9.42
CA ILE A 397 -3.34 28.23 9.21
C ILE A 397 -4.57 28.84 9.88
N GLY A 398 -4.44 29.29 11.12
CA GLY A 398 -5.55 29.89 11.86
C GLY A 398 -6.04 31.22 11.29
N ASN A 399 -5.15 31.98 10.63
CA ASN A 399 -5.44 33.27 10.00
C ASN A 399 -5.73 33.17 8.50
N GLU A 400 -5.70 31.96 7.93
CA GLU A 400 -5.85 31.69 6.50
C GLU A 400 -4.81 32.45 5.64
N ASP A 401 -3.60 32.65 6.19
CA ASP A 401 -2.48 33.34 5.54
C ASP A 401 -1.70 32.38 4.65
N THR A 402 -2.10 32.32 3.38
CA THR A 402 -1.45 31.47 2.38
C THR A 402 -0.03 31.91 2.06
N ALA A 403 0.31 33.20 2.18
CA ALA A 403 1.64 33.68 1.81
C ALA A 403 2.70 33.14 2.78
N THR A 404 2.44 33.27 4.07
CA THR A 404 3.32 32.74 5.13
C THR A 404 3.42 31.22 5.06
N LEU A 405 2.32 30.51 4.81
CA LEU A 405 2.35 29.05 4.66
C LEU A 405 3.14 28.60 3.43
N CYS A 406 2.97 29.29 2.29
CA CYS A 406 3.73 28.98 1.09
C CYS A 406 5.22 29.25 1.24
N GLU A 407 5.61 30.23 2.05
CA GLU A 407 7.00 30.46 2.41
C GLU A 407 7.54 29.31 3.28
N ILE A 408 6.84 28.97 4.37
CA ILE A 408 7.33 27.98 5.36
C ILE A 408 7.33 26.56 4.79
N ALA A 409 6.32 26.22 3.99
CA ALA A 409 6.18 24.90 3.38
C ALA A 409 6.76 24.84 1.96
N ALA A 410 7.47 25.87 1.48
CA ALA A 410 7.95 25.94 0.09
C ALA A 410 8.64 24.66 -0.40
N PRO A 411 9.52 23.99 0.38
CA PRO A 411 10.16 22.75 -0.06
C PRO A 411 9.18 21.58 -0.19
N ALA A 412 8.27 21.42 0.76
CA ALA A 412 7.25 20.38 0.72
C ALA A 412 6.23 20.65 -0.41
N MET A 413 5.90 21.91 -0.67
CA MET A 413 4.98 22.29 -1.75
C MET A 413 5.55 22.10 -3.16
N LYS A 414 6.86 21.84 -3.32
CA LYS A 414 7.44 21.47 -4.63
C LYS A 414 6.92 20.15 -5.17
N THR A 415 6.43 19.26 -4.30
CA THR A 415 5.86 17.96 -4.68
C THR A 415 4.35 18.05 -4.94
N VAL A 416 3.72 19.19 -4.63
CA VAL A 416 2.27 19.42 -4.80
C VAL A 416 2.00 20.04 -6.18
N PRO A 417 1.26 19.38 -7.08
CA PRO A 417 1.00 19.87 -8.44
C PRO A 417 -0.14 20.89 -8.50
N MET A 418 -0.17 21.82 -7.55
CA MET A 418 -1.16 22.90 -7.44
C MET A 418 -0.44 24.17 -6.96
N PRO A 419 -0.84 25.37 -7.43
CA PRO A 419 -0.37 26.62 -6.83
C PRO A 419 -0.58 26.59 -5.32
N CYS A 420 0.48 26.92 -4.59
CA CYS A 420 0.52 26.71 -3.16
C CYS A 420 -0.62 27.44 -2.40
N ASP A 421 -1.00 28.63 -2.87
CA ASP A 421 -2.13 29.39 -2.34
C ASP A 421 -3.46 28.64 -2.49
N LYS A 422 -3.67 27.94 -3.61
CA LYS A 422 -4.86 27.13 -3.87
C LYS A 422 -4.90 25.88 -3.00
N ALA A 423 -3.76 25.23 -2.80
CA ALA A 423 -3.67 24.06 -1.93
C ALA A 423 -4.05 24.42 -0.48
N PHE A 424 -3.50 25.51 0.06
CA PHE A 424 -3.84 25.95 1.41
C PHE A 424 -5.25 26.53 1.53
N GLN A 425 -5.78 27.21 0.50
CA GLN A 425 -7.19 27.62 0.47
C GLN A 425 -8.15 26.42 0.54
N ALA A 426 -7.82 25.31 -0.13
CA ALA A 426 -8.58 24.07 -0.03
C ALA A 426 -8.46 23.46 1.38
N MET A 427 -7.24 23.42 1.93
CA MET A 427 -6.98 22.94 3.29
C MET A 427 -7.78 23.69 4.35
N PHE A 428 -7.86 25.01 4.29
CA PHE A 428 -8.62 25.79 5.29
C PHE A 428 -10.09 25.39 5.33
N ARG A 429 -10.69 25.08 4.17
CA ARG A 429 -12.11 24.68 4.09
C ARG A 429 -12.37 23.32 4.76
N MET A 430 -11.35 22.49 4.90
CA MET A 430 -11.44 21.16 5.53
C MET A 430 -11.27 21.22 7.06
N ILE A 431 -10.61 22.25 7.60
CA ILE A 431 -10.42 22.39 9.05
C ILE A 431 -11.65 23.08 9.66
N PRO A 432 -12.31 22.53 10.69
CA PRO A 432 -13.46 23.18 11.33
C PRO A 432 -13.12 24.58 11.86
N ALA A 433 -14.05 25.53 11.77
CA ALA A 433 -13.83 26.93 12.16
C ALA A 433 -13.33 27.09 13.62
N ALA A 434 -13.84 26.27 14.54
CA ALA A 434 -13.38 26.25 15.93
C ALA A 434 -11.90 25.83 16.06
N LYS A 435 -11.45 24.89 15.24
CA LYS A 435 -10.06 24.42 15.20
C LYS A 435 -9.14 25.44 14.52
N ARG A 436 -9.56 26.04 13.41
CA ARG A 436 -8.81 27.15 12.79
C ARG A 436 -8.63 28.32 13.77
N LYS A 437 -9.69 28.71 14.48
CA LYS A 437 -9.61 29.75 15.52
C LYS A 437 -8.62 29.39 16.63
N ALA A 438 -8.59 28.13 17.07
CA ALA A 438 -7.65 27.69 18.10
C ALA A 438 -6.18 27.71 17.64
N LEU A 439 -5.93 27.57 16.34
CA LEU A 439 -4.59 27.64 15.76
C LEU A 439 -4.02 29.06 15.73
N GLN A 440 -4.84 30.10 15.79
CA GLN A 440 -4.40 31.51 15.82
C GLN A 440 -3.50 31.84 17.02
N THR A 441 -3.59 31.06 18.09
CA THR A 441 -2.81 31.25 19.33
C THR A 441 -2.14 29.95 19.79
N ALA A 442 -2.00 28.96 18.89
CA ALA A 442 -1.41 27.68 19.24
C ALA A 442 0.09 27.84 19.55
N THR A 443 0.58 27.05 20.51
CA THR A 443 1.99 26.97 20.87
C THR A 443 2.47 25.52 20.83
N VAL A 444 3.78 25.29 20.87
CA VAL A 444 4.37 23.95 20.88
C VAL A 444 5.04 23.69 22.22
N ASP A 445 4.82 22.51 22.78
CA ASP A 445 5.53 22.01 23.96
C ASP A 445 6.94 21.54 23.60
N PRO A 446 8.01 22.26 24.00
CA PRO A 446 9.36 21.89 23.63
C PRO A 446 9.78 20.52 24.19
N ALA A 447 9.16 20.05 25.27
CA ALA A 447 9.48 18.75 25.88
C ALA A 447 9.09 17.56 24.99
N LYS A 448 8.15 17.74 24.06
CA LYS A 448 7.65 16.69 23.16
C LYS A 448 8.27 16.73 21.76
N VAL A 449 9.12 17.71 21.49
CA VAL A 449 9.80 17.91 20.20
C VAL A 449 11.10 17.12 20.15
N GLN A 450 11.28 16.35 19.08
CA GLN A 450 12.44 15.50 18.86
C GLN A 450 13.41 16.15 17.87
N VAL A 451 14.71 15.95 18.08
CA VAL A 451 15.77 16.43 17.18
C VAL A 451 16.61 15.24 16.75
N LYS A 452 16.68 14.99 15.45
CA LYS A 452 17.48 13.89 14.89
C LYS A 452 18.13 14.34 13.59
N SER A 453 19.45 14.17 13.48
CA SER A 453 20.21 14.45 12.25
C SER A 453 20.01 15.86 11.68
N GLY A 454 19.86 16.87 12.55
CA GLY A 454 19.62 18.26 12.11
C GLY A 454 18.19 18.58 11.66
N GLN A 455 17.27 17.62 11.76
CA GLN A 455 15.83 17.81 11.56
C GLN A 455 15.11 17.87 12.91
N VAL A 456 14.01 18.60 12.94
CA VAL A 456 13.16 18.78 14.13
C VAL A 456 11.78 18.22 13.84
N THR A 457 11.36 17.23 14.63
CA THR A 457 10.09 16.54 14.48
C THR A 457 9.14 16.99 15.60
N ILE A 458 7.97 17.48 15.20
CA ILE A 458 6.94 18.04 16.08
C ILE A 458 5.66 17.20 15.90
N PRO A 459 5.35 16.28 16.83
CA PRO A 459 4.10 15.52 16.76
C PRO A 459 2.90 16.40 17.11
N ALA A 460 1.71 16.09 16.60
CA ALA A 460 0.48 16.81 16.94
C ALA A 460 0.23 16.92 18.46
N ALA A 461 0.63 15.90 19.23
CA ALA A 461 0.54 15.90 20.70
C ALA A 461 1.42 16.97 21.40
N ALA A 462 2.35 17.59 20.67
CA ALA A 462 3.13 18.73 21.14
C ALA A 462 2.38 20.06 21.02
N ILE A 463 1.29 20.14 20.24
CA ILE A 463 0.56 21.38 20.00
C ILE A 463 -0.38 21.68 21.18
N LYS A 464 -0.23 22.86 21.76
CA LYS A 464 -1.05 23.44 22.83
C LYS A 464 -1.95 24.51 22.25
N ALA A 465 -3.24 24.21 22.17
CA ALA A 465 -4.27 25.11 21.64
C ALA A 465 -5.55 25.00 22.46
N GLY A 466 -6.52 25.89 22.21
CA GLY A 466 -7.82 25.90 22.93
C GLY A 466 -8.71 24.68 22.66
N VAL A 467 -8.33 23.80 21.72
CA VAL A 467 -8.97 22.52 21.40
C VAL A 467 -7.91 21.46 21.11
N PRO A 468 -8.17 20.17 21.38
CA PRO A 468 -7.23 19.11 21.06
C PRO A 468 -7.16 18.83 19.55
N PHE A 469 -5.97 18.45 19.10
CA PHE A 469 -5.69 17.99 17.73
C PHE A 469 -5.21 16.55 17.77
N ALA A 470 -5.82 15.69 16.96
CA ALA A 470 -5.35 14.33 16.78
C ALA A 470 -4.22 14.28 15.73
N GLU A 471 -3.37 13.26 15.80
CA GLU A 471 -2.27 13.06 14.86
C GLU A 471 -2.75 12.93 13.42
N ARG A 472 -3.91 12.31 13.19
CA ARG A 472 -4.58 12.26 11.89
C ARG A 472 -5.02 13.62 11.31
N GLU A 473 -4.96 14.71 12.08
CA GLU A 473 -5.44 16.03 11.67
C GLU A 473 -4.32 17.00 11.28
N LEU A 474 -3.19 16.95 11.99
CA LEU A 474 -2.03 17.83 11.75
C LEU A 474 -0.74 17.05 11.45
N GLY A 475 -0.79 15.71 11.52
CA GLY A 475 0.35 14.83 11.31
C GLY A 475 1.43 14.94 12.38
N ILE A 476 2.51 14.22 12.12
CA ILE A 476 3.82 14.56 12.62
C ILE A 476 4.45 15.49 11.58
N GLN A 477 5.02 16.60 12.01
CA GLN A 477 5.66 17.57 11.12
C GLN A 477 7.16 17.57 11.32
N THR A 478 7.91 17.66 10.24
CA THR A 478 9.37 17.59 10.20
C THR A 478 9.89 18.84 9.54
N LEU A 479 10.70 19.58 10.29
CA LEU A 479 11.34 20.78 9.80
C LEU A 479 12.83 20.52 9.56
N ALA A 480 13.35 21.08 8.48
CA ALA A 480 14.79 21.12 8.19
C ALA A 480 15.27 22.56 8.05
N TYR A 481 16.50 22.80 8.51
CA TYR A 481 17.16 24.09 8.37
C TYR A 481 17.85 24.19 7.02
N MET A 482 17.44 25.15 6.21
CA MET A 482 17.99 25.41 4.88
C MET A 482 17.98 26.91 4.63
N ASN A 483 18.96 27.47 3.91
CA ASN A 483 18.96 28.89 3.50
C ASN A 483 18.66 29.87 4.67
N ASP A 484 19.32 29.68 5.82
CA ASP A 484 19.17 30.48 7.04
C ASP A 484 17.76 30.54 7.65
N ASN A 485 16.91 29.54 7.35
CA ASN A 485 15.56 29.45 7.88
C ASN A 485 15.10 27.99 8.09
N TRP A 486 14.03 27.80 8.84
CA TRP A 486 13.38 26.50 9.01
C TRP A 486 12.22 26.35 8.02
N PHE A 487 12.13 25.17 7.41
CA PHE A 487 11.07 24.83 6.47
C PHE A 487 10.44 23.49 6.83
N ILE A 488 9.13 23.38 6.60
CA ILE A 488 8.44 22.09 6.64
C ILE A 488 8.86 21.31 5.38
N ILE A 489 9.30 20.07 5.58
CA ILE A 489 9.82 19.21 4.51
C ILE A 489 9.03 17.91 4.32
N ASP A 490 8.08 17.61 5.20
CA ASP A 490 7.07 16.60 5.01
C ASP A 490 5.74 17.24 4.57
N THR A 491 5.12 16.62 3.57
CA THR A 491 3.71 16.80 3.19
C THR A 491 3.17 15.44 2.80
#